data_AF-A0A358CKB4-F1
#
_entry.id   AF-A0A358CKB4-F1
#
_cell.length_a   1.000
_cell.length_b   1.000
_cell.length_c   1.000
_cell.angle_alpha   90.00
_cell.angle_beta   90.00
_cell.angle_gamma   90.00
#
_symmetry.space_group_name_H-M   'P 1'
#
loop_
_entity.id
_entity.type
_entity.pdbx_description
1 polymer ?
#
loop_
_entity_poly.entity_id
_entity_poly.type
_entity_poly.pdbx_seq_one_letter_code
_entity_poly.pdbx_strand_id
1 'polypeptide(L)'
;LTPTCPSPAFAFGEKSGDPVEMYLNDVFTVTANLAGLPGISVPAGLSSSGLPLGLQVIGKALDETACFRVGGELERAAGFVAKAEKWW
;
A
#
# COMPACT_ATOMS: atom_id res chain seq x y z
N LEU A 1 -0.46 6.27 -9.97
CA LEU A 1 -0.09 4.92 -9.54
C LEU A 1 1.25 5.03 -8.83
N THR A 2 1.35 4.57 -7.59
CA THR A 2 2.57 4.63 -6.76
C THR A 2 2.67 3.36 -5.92
N PRO A 3 3.82 3.03 -5.30
CA PRO A 3 3.83 2.15 -4.14
C PRO A 3 2.92 2.72 -3.03
N THR A 4 2.30 1.86 -2.23
CA THR A 4 1.51 2.30 -1.07
C THR A 4 2.43 2.73 0.08
N CYS A 5 3.50 1.95 0.32
CA CYS A 5 4.50 2.23 1.34
C CYS A 5 5.90 2.20 0.70
N PRO A 6 6.88 2.94 1.26
CA PRO A 6 8.25 2.97 0.73
C PRO A 6 9.01 1.66 0.92
N SER A 7 8.60 0.82 1.89
CA SER A 7 9.24 -0.45 2.22
C SER A 7 8.19 -1.51 2.57
N PRO A 8 8.58 -2.79 2.66
CA PRO A 8 7.75 -3.82 3.30
C PRO A 8 7.50 -3.48 4.78
N ALA A 9 6.59 -4.22 5.41
CA ALA A 9 6.33 -4.09 6.84
C ALA A 9 7.61 -4.26 7.68
N PHE A 10 7.75 -3.45 8.72
CA PHE A 10 8.85 -3.51 9.70
C PHE A 10 8.38 -4.19 10.99
N ALA A 11 9.33 -4.69 11.79
CA ALA A 11 9.03 -5.38 13.04
C ALA A 11 8.59 -4.42 14.15
N PHE A 12 7.89 -4.95 15.15
CA PHE A 12 7.52 -4.19 16.34
C PHE A 12 8.77 -3.64 17.05
N GLY A 13 8.78 -2.34 17.35
CA GLY A 13 9.90 -1.66 18.00
C GLY A 13 11.07 -1.29 17.06
N GLU A 14 11.03 -1.66 15.77
CA GLU A 14 12.10 -1.32 14.83
C GLU A 14 12.14 0.19 14.51
N LYS A 15 11.00 0.88 14.63
CA LYS A 15 10.81 2.30 14.31
C LYS A 15 10.44 3.16 15.52
N SER A 16 10.69 2.68 16.75
CA SER A 16 10.33 3.39 17.99
C SER A 16 11.39 4.39 18.49
N GLY A 17 12.60 4.36 17.92
CA GLY A 17 13.71 5.23 18.35
C GLY A 17 13.67 6.64 17.77
N ASP A 18 13.08 6.81 16.58
CA ASP A 18 12.93 8.11 15.90
C ASP A 18 11.50 8.24 15.33
N PRO A 19 10.68 9.17 15.86
CA PRO A 19 9.34 9.44 15.35
C PRO A 19 9.30 9.81 13.85
N VAL A 20 10.38 10.40 13.32
CA VAL A 20 10.45 10.79 11.90
C VAL A 20 10.51 9.57 10.99
N GLU A 21 11.19 8.50 11.41
CA GLU A 21 11.23 7.27 10.63
C GLU A 21 9.85 6.62 10.49
N MET A 22 8.98 6.79 11.49
CA MET A 22 7.60 6.34 11.38
C MET A 22 6.84 7.13 10.31
N TYR A 23 6.99 8.46 10.28
CA TYR A 23 6.29 9.32 9.31
C TYR A 23 6.69 9.07 7.86
N LEU A 24 7.93 8.64 7.60
CA LEU A 24 8.37 8.32 6.24
C LEU A 24 7.54 7.21 5.60
N ASN A 25 6.90 6.34 6.38
CA ASN A 25 6.01 5.32 5.84
C ASN A 25 4.77 5.89 5.14
N ASP A 26 4.35 7.10 5.51
CA ASP A 26 3.16 7.76 4.98
C ASP A 26 3.47 8.72 3.81
N VAL A 27 4.71 8.76 3.33
CA VAL A 27 5.16 9.70 2.29
C VAL A 27 4.35 9.62 1.00
N PHE A 28 3.86 8.43 0.64
CA PHE A 28 3.05 8.21 -0.56
C PHE A 28 1.53 8.26 -0.31
N THR A 29 1.07 8.21 0.95
CA THR A 29 -0.35 8.17 1.29
C THR A 29 -0.90 9.57 1.60
N VAL A 30 -0.13 10.40 2.32
CA VAL A 30 -0.56 11.74 2.77
C VAL A 30 -1.00 12.66 1.62
N THR A 31 -0.37 12.52 0.44
CA THR A 31 -0.71 13.35 -0.73
C THR A 31 -2.17 13.19 -1.17
N ALA A 32 -2.73 11.97 -1.07
CA ALA A 32 -4.13 11.72 -1.39
C ALA A 32 -5.09 12.38 -0.38
N ASN A 33 -4.74 12.33 0.91
CA ASN A 33 -5.53 12.96 1.97
C ASN A 33 -5.56 14.48 1.83
N LEU A 34 -4.40 15.10 1.59
CA LEU A 34 -4.30 16.56 1.42
C LEU A 34 -5.05 17.06 0.19
N ALA A 35 -5.11 16.26 -0.88
CA ALA A 35 -5.84 16.58 -2.09
C ALA A 35 -7.34 16.19 -2.03
N GLY A 36 -7.79 15.51 -0.97
CA GLY A 36 -9.16 15.02 -0.85
C GLY A 36 -9.54 14.00 -1.93
N LEU A 37 -8.58 13.20 -2.38
CA LEU A 37 -8.76 12.24 -3.48
C LEU A 37 -9.00 10.82 -2.97
N PRO A 38 -9.81 10.01 -3.66
CA PRO A 38 -9.97 8.60 -3.33
C PRO A 38 -8.69 7.82 -3.68
N GLY A 39 -8.36 6.83 -2.86
CA GLY A 39 -7.22 5.94 -3.08
C GLY A 39 -7.55 4.49 -2.70
N ILE A 40 -6.95 3.53 -3.41
CA ILE A 40 -7.04 2.10 -3.09
C ILE A 40 -5.63 1.49 -3.12
N SER A 41 -5.35 0.58 -2.18
CA SER A 41 -4.12 -0.21 -2.13
C SER A 41 -4.42 -1.67 -2.47
N VAL A 42 -3.70 -2.24 -3.42
CA VAL A 42 -3.84 -3.63 -3.87
C VAL A 42 -2.51 -4.37 -3.70
N PRO A 43 -2.49 -5.57 -3.10
CA PRO A 43 -1.28 -6.39 -3.02
C PRO A 43 -0.79 -6.75 -4.44
N ALA A 44 0.48 -6.45 -4.72
CA ALA A 44 1.07 -6.65 -6.04
C ALA A 44 2.21 -7.67 -6.06
N GLY A 45 2.73 -8.06 -4.89
CA GLY A 45 3.84 -9.00 -4.79
C GLY A 45 4.35 -9.17 -3.37
N LEU A 46 5.42 -9.94 -3.24
CA LEU A 46 6.14 -10.15 -1.99
C LEU A 46 7.53 -9.51 -2.07
N SER A 47 8.03 -9.04 -0.94
CA SER A 47 9.43 -8.68 -0.76
C SER A 47 10.32 -9.93 -0.83
N SER A 48 11.64 -9.73 -0.88
CA SER A 48 12.62 -10.81 -0.73
C SER A 48 12.50 -11.57 0.60
N SER A 49 11.91 -10.94 1.62
CA SER A 49 11.63 -11.53 2.93
C SER A 49 10.22 -12.13 3.05
N GLY A 50 9.45 -12.21 1.95
CA GLY A 50 8.12 -12.82 1.94
C GLY A 50 7.00 -11.93 2.49
N LEU A 51 7.22 -10.62 2.62
CA LEU A 51 6.23 -9.67 3.14
C LEU A 51 5.43 -9.03 1.99
N PRO A 52 4.10 -8.80 2.14
CA PRO A 52 3.30 -8.16 1.10
C PRO A 52 3.78 -6.76 0.72
N LEU A 53 3.77 -6.47 -0.58
CA LEU A 53 4.01 -5.16 -1.17
C LEU A 53 2.73 -4.65 -1.85
N GLY A 54 2.33 -3.42 -1.53
CA GLY A 54 1.12 -2.79 -2.05
C GLY A 54 1.39 -1.79 -3.18
N LEU A 55 0.51 -1.79 -4.18
CA LEU A 55 0.38 -0.73 -5.17
C LEU A 55 -0.83 0.13 -4.87
N GLN A 56 -0.65 1.44 -4.91
CA GLN A 56 -1.66 2.44 -4.66
C GLN A 56 -2.13 3.11 -5.96
N VAL A 57 -3.44 3.07 -6.18
CA VAL A 57 -4.12 3.85 -7.22
C VAL A 57 -4.80 5.04 -6.56
N ILE A 58 -4.51 6.24 -7.02
CA ILE A 58 -5.16 7.48 -6.60
C ILE A 58 -6.05 7.93 -7.75
N GLY A 59 -7.34 8.07 -7.49
CA GLY A 59 -8.36 8.49 -8.45
C GLY A 59 -8.58 9.99 -8.47
N LYS A 60 -9.50 10.41 -9.33
CA LYS A 60 -10.03 11.79 -9.30
C LYS A 60 -11.05 11.93 -8.18
N ALA A 61 -11.34 13.17 -7.78
CA ALA A 61 -12.38 13.44 -6.79
C ALA A 61 -13.71 12.77 -7.20
N LEU A 62 -14.29 11.99 -6.27
CA LEU A 62 -15.55 11.26 -6.45
C LEU A 62 -15.54 10.20 -7.57
N ASP A 63 -14.36 9.72 -7.96
CA ASP A 63 -14.19 8.70 -9.01
C ASP A 63 -13.64 7.38 -8.43
N GLU A 64 -14.28 6.87 -7.37
CA GLU A 64 -13.95 5.57 -6.76
C GLU A 64 -14.14 4.42 -7.75
N THR A 65 -15.04 4.58 -8.72
CA THR A 65 -15.30 3.58 -9.76
C THR A 65 -14.03 3.32 -10.60
N ALA A 66 -13.29 4.37 -10.98
CA ALA A 66 -12.01 4.20 -11.66
C ALA A 66 -10.98 3.50 -10.77
N CYS A 67 -10.92 3.83 -9.47
CA CYS A 67 -10.04 3.14 -8.52
C CYS A 67 -10.33 1.65 -8.46
N PHE A 68 -11.61 1.25 -8.36
CA PHE A 68 -11.99 -0.18 -8.34
C PHE A 68 -11.71 -0.89 -9.66
N ARG A 69 -11.94 -0.23 -10.81
CA ARG A 69 -11.62 -0.84 -12.12
C ARG A 69 -10.13 -1.11 -12.25
N VAL A 70 -9.30 -0.11 -11.98
CA VAL A 70 -7.84 -0.28 -12.05
C VAL A 70 -7.36 -1.27 -10.98
N GLY A 71 -7.89 -1.18 -9.76
CA GLY A 71 -7.57 -2.10 -8.68
C GLY A 71 -7.89 -3.56 -9.02
N GLY A 72 -9.03 -3.82 -9.67
CA GLY A 72 -9.41 -5.16 -10.13
C GLY A 72 -8.49 -5.70 -11.23
N GLU A 73 -8.03 -4.85 -12.15
CA GLU A 73 -7.03 -5.28 -13.15
C GLU A 73 -5.66 -5.53 -12.51
N LEU A 74 -5.27 -4.73 -11.51
CA LEU A 74 -4.05 -4.96 -10.74
C LEU A 74 -4.12 -6.26 -9.95
N GLU A 75 -5.24 -6.56 -9.30
CA GLU A 75 -5.47 -7.80 -8.58
C GLU A 75 -5.38 -9.01 -9.52
N ARG A 76 -6.07 -8.96 -10.66
CA ARG A 76 -6.01 -10.00 -11.70
C ARG A 76 -4.60 -10.22 -12.23
N ALA A 77 -3.87 -9.14 -12.52
CA ALA A 77 -2.51 -9.21 -13.04
C ALA A 77 -1.51 -9.72 -12.00
N ALA A 78 -1.66 -9.31 -10.74
CA ALA A 78 -0.80 -9.75 -9.65
C ALA A 78 -1.03 -11.21 -9.27
N GLY A 79 -2.26 -11.71 -9.39
CA GLY A 79 -2.61 -13.08 -8.99
C GLY A 79 -2.24 -13.37 -7.53
N PHE A 80 -2.33 -12.36 -6.66
CA PHE A 80 -1.79 -12.42 -5.31
C PHE A 80 -2.63 -13.37 -4.44
N VAL A 81 -2.03 -14.50 -4.05
CA VAL A 81 -2.70 -15.54 -3.24
C VAL A 81 -1.94 -15.88 -1.95
N ALA A 82 -0.86 -15.14 -1.66
CA ALA A 82 -0.03 -15.40 -0.50
C ALA A 82 -0.82 -15.19 0.81
N LYS A 83 -0.61 -16.09 1.76
CA LYS A 83 -1.22 -16.06 3.09
C LYS A 83 -0.13 -16.18 4.14
N ALA A 84 -0.27 -15.46 5.25
CA ALA A 84 0.62 -15.63 6.38
C ALA A 84 0.46 -17.06 6.94
N GLU A 85 1.57 -17.75 7.19
CA GLU A 85 1.56 -19.08 7.82
C GLU A 85 1.04 -19.01 9.25
N LYS A 86 1.31 -17.90 9.94
CA LYS A 86 0.82 -17.59 11.26
C LYS A 86 0.29 -16.16 11.28
N TRP A 87 -0.98 -16.02 11.63
CA TRP A 87 -1.63 -14.75 11.84
C TRP A 87 -1.86 -14.67 13.36
N TRP A 88 -1.07 -13.79 14.02
CA TRP A 88 -0.77 -13.67 15.47
C TRP A 88 -0.08 -14.88 16.14
#